data_AF-A0A7J8XQ09-F1
#
_entry.id   AF-A0A7J8XQ09-F1
#
_cell.length_a   1.000
_cell.length_b   1.000
_cell.length_c   1.000
_cell.angle_alpha   90.00
_cell.angle_beta   90.00
_cell.angle_gamma   90.00
#
_symmetry.space_group_name_H-M   'P 1'
#
loop_
_entity.id
_entity.type
_entity.pdbx_description
1 polymer ?
#
loop_
_entity_poly.entity_id
_entity_poly.type
_entity_poly.pdbx_seq_one_letter_code
_entity_poly.pdbx_strand_id
1 'polypeptide(L)'
;MDPLSSSVSSRLKPTNFNSTPRQLHPLKPLNRPRHLPPPSPQRPLLFSTTKPTTISTSFTHKNLTALPIFPHPTSLLPSSSLHVHRTPATGYAAALLDTTQSTGSLHEVRRDVRKLSRLLQNSQIQALLNDPFLGDQEKGKAMKELAKKGKFNKHLFNLLKMMVEKKKLGIVSEVLEEFERVYDELIGTK
;
A
#
# COMPACT_ATOMS: atom_id res chain seq x y z
N MET A 1 44.61 50.00 35.89
CA MET A 1 44.16 48.83 35.11
C MET A 1 42.77 48.53 35.59
N ASP A 2 41.82 49.32 35.11
CA ASP A 2 40.44 49.34 35.58
C ASP A 2 39.61 48.45 34.65
N PRO A 3 38.94 47.39 35.16
CA PRO A 3 37.99 46.65 34.36
C PRO A 3 36.65 47.41 34.35
N LEU A 4 36.30 47.96 33.19
CA LEU A 4 34.96 48.46 32.91
C LEU A 4 33.97 47.29 32.94
N SER A 5 33.37 47.07 34.11
CA SER A 5 32.27 46.12 34.30
C SER A 5 30.99 46.69 33.68
N SER A 6 30.73 46.32 32.43
CA SER A 6 29.47 46.63 31.74
C SER A 6 28.35 45.74 32.29
N SER A 7 27.59 46.27 33.24
CA SER A 7 26.41 45.61 33.79
C SER A 7 25.21 45.87 32.88
N VAL A 8 24.90 44.91 32.00
CA VAL A 8 23.72 44.97 31.13
C VAL A 8 22.52 44.37 31.89
N SER A 9 21.65 45.26 32.36
CA SER A 9 20.31 44.91 32.83
C SER A 9 19.53 44.20 31.72
N SER A 10 19.16 42.94 31.92
CA SER A 10 18.04 42.33 31.20
C SER A 10 16.92 42.01 32.20
N ARG A 11 15.88 42.84 32.15
CA ARG A 11 14.61 42.66 32.85
C ARG A 11 14.01 41.30 32.48
N LEU A 12 13.91 40.39 33.44
CA LEU A 12 12.98 39.28 33.36
C LEU A 12 11.55 39.84 33.47
N LYS A 13 10.77 39.67 32.41
CA LYS A 13 9.36 40.02 32.34
C LYS A 13 8.54 38.79 32.76
N PRO A 14 7.80 38.80 33.89
CA PRO A 14 6.82 37.77 34.15
C PRO A 14 5.57 38.09 33.32
N THR A 15 5.37 37.36 32.22
CA THR A 15 4.09 37.41 31.51
C THR A 15 3.10 36.55 32.29
N ASN A 16 2.28 37.21 33.10
CA ASN A 16 1.22 36.57 33.85
C ASN A 16 -0.14 36.91 33.23
N PHE A 17 -0.98 35.88 33.17
CA PHE A 17 -2.42 35.84 32.89
C PHE A 17 -3.00 36.66 31.73
N ASN A 18 -3.46 35.94 30.71
CA ASN A 18 -4.78 36.20 30.13
C ASN A 18 -5.43 34.86 29.78
N SER A 19 -6.18 34.35 30.75
CA SER A 19 -7.14 33.25 30.55
C SER A 19 -8.40 33.87 29.93
N THR A 20 -8.63 33.62 28.65
CA THR A 20 -9.88 33.98 27.99
C THR A 20 -10.89 32.84 28.12
N PRO A 21 -12.14 33.11 28.54
CA PRO A 21 -13.15 32.09 28.79
C PRO A 21 -13.82 31.69 27.47
N ARG A 22 -13.49 30.51 26.93
CA ARG A 22 -14.25 29.96 25.80
C ARG A 22 -15.45 29.17 26.33
N GLN A 23 -16.54 29.91 26.47
CA GLN A 23 -17.95 29.51 26.49
C GLN A 23 -18.21 28.01 26.24
N LEU A 24 -18.65 27.31 27.29
CA LEU A 24 -19.29 26.01 27.18
C LEU A 24 -20.69 26.21 26.62
N HIS A 25 -20.91 25.83 25.36
CA HIS A 25 -22.25 25.76 24.79
C HIS A 25 -23.02 24.57 25.41
N PRO A 26 -24.22 24.78 25.96
CA PRO A 26 -25.08 23.68 26.38
C PRO A 26 -25.59 22.91 25.15
N LEU A 27 -25.34 21.60 25.13
CA LEU A 27 -25.99 20.68 24.20
C LEU A 27 -27.49 20.63 24.55
N LYS A 28 -28.33 21.19 23.67
CA LYS A 28 -29.77 20.98 23.69
C LYS A 28 -30.07 19.49 23.38
N PRO A 29 -30.89 18.78 24.17
CA PRO A 29 -31.36 17.46 23.79
C PRO A 29 -32.41 17.62 22.68
N LEU A 30 -32.02 17.30 21.44
CA LEU A 30 -32.98 17.14 20.36
C LEU A 30 -33.65 15.78 20.52
N ASN A 31 -34.82 15.78 21.17
CA ASN A 31 -35.82 14.73 21.05
C ASN A 31 -36.11 14.50 19.56
N ARG A 32 -35.63 13.38 19.03
CA ARG A 32 -36.07 12.85 17.73
C ARG A 32 -36.80 11.53 17.99
N PRO A 33 -38.10 11.41 17.65
CA PRO A 33 -38.76 10.12 17.68
C PRO A 33 -38.12 9.20 16.64
N ARG A 34 -37.77 7.98 17.05
CA ARG A 34 -37.32 6.92 16.14
C ARG A 34 -38.50 6.53 15.25
N HIS A 35 -38.55 7.05 14.04
CA HIS A 35 -39.47 6.53 13.02
C HIS A 35 -38.79 5.34 12.35
N LEU A 36 -39.19 4.14 12.78
CA LEU A 36 -38.88 2.89 12.11
C LEU A 36 -39.53 2.89 10.72
N PRO A 37 -38.87 2.39 9.65
CA PRO A 37 -39.56 2.11 8.40
C PRO A 37 -40.47 0.87 8.57
N PRO A 38 -41.66 0.85 7.94
CA PRO A 38 -42.58 -0.29 7.98
C PRO A 38 -42.04 -1.48 7.16
N PRO A 39 -42.32 -2.74 7.57
CA PRO A 39 -42.04 -3.92 6.76
C PRO A 39 -43.27 -4.28 5.90
N SER A 40 -43.10 -4.30 4.58
CA SER A 40 -44.12 -4.80 3.62
C SER A 40 -43.41 -5.34 2.35
N PRO A 41 -44.06 -6.20 1.54
CA PRO A 41 -44.31 -7.61 1.79
C PRO A 41 -43.63 -8.53 0.76
N GLN A 42 -43.52 -9.79 1.17
CA GLN A 42 -43.26 -11.04 0.42
C GLN A 42 -43.26 -10.96 -1.12
N ARG A 43 -42.15 -11.41 -1.73
CA ARG A 43 -42.12 -11.87 -3.14
C ARG A 43 -41.82 -13.37 -3.17
N PRO A 44 -42.55 -14.17 -3.96
CA PRO A 44 -42.57 -15.61 -3.81
C PRO A 44 -41.32 -16.32 -4.33
N LEU A 45 -41.13 -17.47 -3.70
CA LEU A 45 -40.20 -18.54 -3.93
C LEU A 45 -40.27 -19.06 -5.38
N LEU A 46 -39.11 -19.26 -6.00
CA LEU A 46 -38.94 -20.25 -7.05
C LEU A 46 -37.78 -21.16 -6.66
N PHE A 47 -38.12 -22.23 -5.97
CA PHE A 47 -37.28 -23.41 -5.84
C PHE A 47 -37.28 -24.15 -7.18
N SER A 48 -36.11 -24.34 -7.78
CA SER A 48 -35.92 -25.43 -8.74
C SER A 48 -34.99 -26.46 -8.08
N THR A 49 -35.64 -27.50 -7.59
CA THR A 49 -35.05 -28.77 -7.20
C THR A 49 -34.58 -29.50 -8.46
N THR A 50 -33.37 -30.07 -8.43
CA THR A 50 -33.12 -31.46 -8.86
C THR A 50 -31.68 -31.88 -8.55
N LYS A 51 -31.57 -32.69 -7.47
CA LYS A 51 -30.73 -33.88 -7.27
C LYS A 51 -29.19 -33.79 -7.30
N PRO A 52 -28.50 -34.30 -6.25
CA PRO A 52 -27.09 -34.67 -6.30
C PRO A 52 -26.93 -36.13 -6.73
N THR A 53 -26.06 -36.41 -7.71
CA THR A 53 -25.69 -37.79 -8.06
C THR A 53 -24.18 -37.95 -8.03
N THR A 54 -23.74 -38.71 -7.03
CA THR A 54 -22.45 -39.37 -6.88
C THR A 54 -22.12 -40.21 -8.11
N ILE A 55 -20.95 -40.01 -8.72
CA ILE A 55 -20.36 -40.93 -9.70
C ILE A 55 -18.86 -40.97 -9.33
N SER A 56 -18.43 -41.90 -8.49
CA SER A 56 -18.18 -43.32 -8.80
C SER A 56 -17.11 -43.49 -9.89
N THR A 57 -15.93 -43.89 -9.44
CA THR A 57 -14.79 -44.30 -10.24
C THR A 57 -15.18 -45.43 -11.19
N SER A 58 -15.04 -45.22 -12.49
CA SER A 58 -14.90 -46.32 -13.44
C SER A 58 -13.92 -45.94 -14.54
N PHE A 59 -12.77 -46.61 -14.51
CA PHE A 59 -11.81 -46.64 -15.59
C PHE A 59 -12.38 -47.52 -16.70
N THR A 60 -12.40 -47.03 -17.94
CA THR A 60 -12.45 -47.90 -19.12
C THR A 60 -11.87 -47.18 -20.33
N HIS A 61 -10.79 -47.76 -20.85
CA HIS A 61 -10.06 -47.35 -22.04
C HIS A 61 -10.84 -47.65 -23.33
N LYS A 62 -10.75 -46.74 -24.32
CA LYS A 62 -10.94 -46.89 -25.78
C LYS A 62 -11.40 -45.53 -26.35
N ASN A 63 -11.03 -45.02 -27.52
CA ASN A 63 -10.22 -45.46 -28.65
C ASN A 63 -9.76 -44.16 -29.35
N LEU A 64 -8.62 -44.20 -30.03
CA LEU A 64 -8.11 -43.14 -30.89
C LEU A 64 -9.14 -42.81 -31.97
N THR A 65 -9.61 -41.57 -32.03
CA THR A 65 -10.30 -41.05 -33.22
C THR A 65 -9.90 -39.61 -33.40
N ALA A 66 -9.10 -39.40 -34.45
CA ALA A 66 -8.47 -38.14 -34.83
C ALA A 66 -9.51 -37.06 -35.11
N LEU A 67 -9.27 -35.86 -34.59
CA LEU A 67 -9.92 -34.63 -35.04
C LEU A 67 -8.94 -33.88 -35.96
N PRO A 68 -9.42 -33.27 -37.06
CA PRO A 68 -8.58 -32.54 -38.00
C PRO A 68 -8.01 -31.28 -37.32
N ILE A 69 -6.69 -31.18 -37.38
CA ILE A 69 -5.91 -30.01 -36.98
C ILE A 69 -6.28 -28.86 -37.93
N PHE A 70 -7.08 -27.92 -37.43
CA PHE A 70 -7.23 -26.62 -38.09
C PHE A 70 -5.96 -25.79 -37.82
N PRO A 71 -5.19 -25.39 -38.85
CA PRO A 71 -4.10 -24.45 -38.65
C PRO A 71 -4.72 -23.06 -38.52
N HIS A 72 -5.10 -22.68 -37.30
CA HIS A 72 -5.28 -21.26 -37.02
C HIS A 72 -3.89 -20.61 -37.10
N PRO A 73 -3.70 -19.54 -37.89
CA PRO A 73 -2.49 -18.76 -37.83
C PRO A 73 -2.38 -18.24 -36.40
N THR A 74 -1.38 -18.74 -35.70
CA THR A 74 -0.96 -18.23 -34.41
C THR A 74 -0.60 -16.78 -34.68
N SER A 75 -1.49 -15.85 -34.34
CA SER A 75 -1.13 -14.45 -34.20
C SER A 75 -0.09 -14.44 -33.10
N LEU A 76 1.18 -14.45 -33.53
CA LEU A 76 2.34 -14.25 -32.71
C LEU A 76 2.30 -12.78 -32.26
N LEU A 77 1.41 -12.50 -31.29
CA LEU A 77 1.69 -11.44 -30.36
C LEU A 77 3.04 -11.77 -29.74
N PRO A 78 3.97 -10.81 -29.63
CA PRO A 78 5.11 -11.00 -28.76
C PRO A 78 4.54 -11.33 -27.39
N SER A 79 4.71 -12.57 -26.94
CA SER A 79 4.63 -12.88 -25.53
C SER A 79 5.78 -12.10 -24.91
N SER A 80 5.52 -10.82 -24.59
CA SER A 80 6.30 -10.10 -23.61
C SER A 80 6.32 -11.03 -22.41
N SER A 81 7.49 -11.62 -22.20
CA SER A 81 7.82 -12.69 -21.26
C SER A 81 6.77 -12.88 -20.17
N LEU A 82 6.29 -14.12 -19.98
CA LEU A 82 5.74 -14.53 -18.68
C LEU A 82 6.70 -14.00 -17.62
N HIS A 83 6.33 -12.90 -16.96
CA HIS A 83 7.17 -12.22 -15.98
C HIS A 83 7.11 -13.11 -14.74
N VAL A 84 7.89 -14.19 -14.77
CA VAL A 84 8.01 -15.11 -13.64
C VAL A 84 8.72 -14.32 -12.55
N HIS A 85 7.92 -13.77 -11.63
CA HIS A 85 8.41 -13.10 -10.45
C HIS A 85 9.09 -14.12 -9.54
N ARG A 86 10.42 -14.24 -9.68
CA ARG A 86 11.22 -15.24 -8.96
C ARG A 86 11.27 -14.95 -7.46
N THR A 87 11.13 -13.68 -7.07
CA THR A 87 11.12 -13.26 -5.66
C THR A 87 9.86 -12.46 -5.33
N PRO A 88 9.40 -12.43 -4.07
CA PRO A 88 8.31 -11.55 -3.67
C PRO A 88 8.55 -10.08 -4.03
N ALA A 89 9.82 -9.63 -3.98
CA ALA A 89 10.19 -8.27 -4.32
C ALA A 89 9.90 -7.94 -5.79
N THR A 90 10.30 -8.82 -6.72
CA THR A 90 10.01 -8.67 -8.15
C THR A 90 8.51 -8.57 -8.44
N GLY A 91 7.67 -9.33 -7.71
CA GLY A 91 6.21 -9.30 -7.88
C GLY A 91 5.57 -8.00 -7.38
N TYR A 92 6.01 -7.47 -6.24
CA TYR A 92 5.54 -6.17 -5.76
C TYR A 92 6.00 -5.02 -6.66
N ALA A 93 7.24 -5.06 -7.15
CA ALA A 93 7.78 -4.06 -8.05
C ALA A 93 7.00 -4.02 -9.38
N ALA A 94 6.74 -5.18 -9.98
CA ALA A 94 5.94 -5.28 -11.19
C ALA A 94 4.50 -4.79 -10.98
N ALA A 95 3.85 -5.18 -9.88
CA ALA A 95 2.51 -4.70 -9.57
C ALA A 95 2.46 -3.17 -9.42
N LEU A 96 3.48 -2.55 -8.83
CA LEU A 96 3.60 -1.09 -8.77
C LEU A 96 3.82 -0.48 -10.16
N LEU A 97 4.67 -1.09 -10.98
CA LEU A 97 4.94 -0.63 -12.34
C LEU A 97 3.68 -0.68 -13.21
N ASP A 98 2.94 -1.79 -13.19
CA ASP A 98 1.70 -1.98 -13.94
C ASP A 98 0.63 -0.95 -13.54
N THR A 99 0.50 -0.72 -12.23
CA THR A 99 -0.42 0.29 -11.69
C THR A 99 -0.04 1.71 -12.10
N THR A 100 1.26 2.00 -12.21
CA THR A 100 1.74 3.36 -12.54
C THR A 100 1.77 3.63 -14.04
N GLN A 101 2.01 2.60 -14.86
CA GLN A 101 1.86 2.66 -16.31
C GLN A 101 0.40 2.91 -16.71
N SER A 102 -0.54 2.14 -16.14
CA SER A 102 -1.97 2.30 -16.42
C SER A 102 -2.55 3.66 -15.98
N THR A 103 -1.91 4.33 -15.03
CA THR A 103 -2.33 5.64 -14.51
C THR A 103 -1.52 6.82 -15.04
N GLY A 104 -0.48 6.58 -15.85
CA GLY A 104 0.40 7.63 -16.36
C GLY A 104 1.27 8.32 -15.29
N SER A 105 1.40 7.74 -14.10
CA SER A 105 2.12 8.32 -12.96
C SER A 105 3.55 7.77 -12.78
N LEU A 106 4.05 7.00 -13.75
CA LEU A 106 5.31 6.27 -13.70
C LEU A 106 6.53 7.11 -13.28
N HIS A 107 6.74 8.26 -13.92
CA HIS A 107 7.86 9.16 -13.61
C HIS A 107 7.75 9.79 -12.21
N GLU A 108 6.53 10.12 -11.78
CA GLU A 108 6.30 10.67 -10.44
C GLU A 108 6.62 9.63 -9.37
N VAL A 109 6.11 8.41 -9.54
CA VAL A 109 6.39 7.31 -8.64
C VAL A 109 7.87 6.99 -8.61
N ARG A 110 8.58 7.01 -9.74
CA ARG A 110 10.04 6.84 -9.75
C ARG A 110 10.76 7.87 -8.87
N ARG A 111 10.40 9.16 -8.98
CA ARG A 111 11.01 10.20 -8.13
C ARG A 111 10.79 9.91 -6.64
N ASP A 112 9.60 9.44 -6.30
CA ASP A 112 9.26 9.06 -4.94
C ASP A 112 9.94 7.77 -4.47
N VAL A 113 10.11 6.77 -5.34
CA VAL A 113 10.90 5.56 -5.07
C VAL A 113 12.34 5.93 -4.75
N ARG A 114 12.98 6.79 -5.57
CA ARG A 114 14.35 7.28 -5.29
C ARG A 114 14.43 8.06 -3.99
N LYS A 115 13.42 8.89 -3.69
CA LYS A 115 13.33 9.64 -2.45
C LYS A 115 13.24 8.70 -1.25
N LEU A 116 12.38 7.68 -1.32
CA LEU A 116 12.22 6.70 -0.26
C LEU A 116 13.48 5.85 -0.09
N SER A 117 14.11 5.40 -1.18
CA SER A 117 15.37 4.66 -1.13
C SER A 117 16.45 5.44 -0.38
N ARG A 118 16.62 6.74 -0.66
CA ARG A 118 17.52 7.62 0.10
C ARG A 118 17.16 7.74 1.58
N LEU A 119 15.88 7.78 1.92
CA LEU A 119 15.44 7.81 3.32
C LEU A 119 15.76 6.49 4.03
N LEU A 120 15.59 5.37 3.34
CA LEU A 120 15.93 4.04 3.87
C LEU A 120 17.43 3.76 3.94
N GLN A 121 18.28 4.60 3.33
CA GLN A 121 19.73 4.53 3.52
C GLN A 121 20.20 5.25 4.79
N ASN A 122 19.32 6.02 5.45
CA ASN A 122 19.67 6.64 6.73
C ASN A 122 19.89 5.56 7.80
N SER A 123 21.06 5.57 8.44
CA SER A 123 21.46 4.56 9.43
C SER A 123 20.48 4.41 10.58
N GLN A 124 19.84 5.49 11.02
CA GLN A 124 18.83 5.45 12.09
C GLN A 124 17.57 4.72 11.66
N ILE A 125 17.13 4.94 10.41
CA ILE A 125 15.94 4.29 9.85
C ILE A 125 16.25 2.81 9.56
N GLN A 126 17.44 2.49 9.05
CA GLN A 126 17.86 1.11 8.87
C GLN A 126 17.94 0.35 10.19
N ALA A 127 18.56 0.94 11.21
CA ALA A 127 18.67 0.33 12.53
C ALA A 127 17.27 0.00 13.09
N LEU A 128 16.32 0.94 12.97
CA LEU A 128 14.94 0.72 13.43
C LEU A 128 14.23 -0.41 12.67
N LEU A 129 14.38 -0.48 11.34
CA LEU A 129 13.71 -1.51 10.54
C LEU A 129 14.35 -2.90 10.69
N ASN A 130 15.66 -2.95 10.93
CA ASN A 130 16.42 -4.19 11.07
C ASN A 130 16.50 -4.70 12.52
N ASP A 131 16.11 -3.90 13.52
CA ASP A 131 16.14 -4.29 14.93
C ASP A 131 15.24 -5.52 15.18
N PRO A 132 15.79 -6.69 15.57
CA PRO A 132 15.01 -7.90 15.80
C PRO A 132 14.13 -7.80 17.07
N PHE A 133 14.43 -6.88 17.99
CA PHE A 133 13.67 -6.68 19.22
C PHE A 133 12.47 -5.76 19.04
N LEU A 134 12.44 -4.99 17.95
CA LEU A 134 11.33 -4.11 17.62
C LEU A 134 10.22 -4.89 16.90
N GLY A 135 9.02 -4.89 17.46
CA GLY A 135 7.86 -5.59 16.90
C GLY A 135 7.47 -5.08 15.51
N ASP A 136 6.87 -5.96 14.71
CA ASP A 136 6.35 -5.61 13.38
C ASP A 136 5.37 -4.42 13.43
N GLN A 137 4.63 -4.28 14.53
CA GLN A 137 3.65 -3.21 14.71
C GLN A 137 4.35 -1.85 14.84
N GLU A 138 5.40 -1.77 15.65
CA GLU A 138 6.20 -0.55 15.88
C GLU A 138 6.92 -0.15 14.59
N LYS A 139 7.57 -1.11 13.91
CA LYS A 139 8.17 -0.90 12.59
C LYS A 139 7.15 -0.41 11.58
N GLY A 140 5.96 -1.01 11.58
CA GLY A 140 4.83 -0.61 10.76
C GLY A 140 4.35 0.82 11.00
N LYS A 141 4.25 1.24 12.28
CA LYS A 141 3.92 2.61 12.66
C LYS A 141 4.97 3.60 12.14
N ALA A 142 6.25 3.31 12.36
CA ALA A 142 7.35 4.16 11.89
C ALA A 142 7.33 4.30 10.36
N MET A 143 7.16 3.20 9.63
CA MET A 143 7.07 3.22 8.17
C MET A 143 5.84 4.02 7.68
N LYS A 144 4.70 3.89 8.36
CA LYS A 144 3.49 4.63 8.00
C LYS A 144 3.65 6.14 8.23
N GLU A 145 4.29 6.54 9.31
CA GLU A 145 4.60 7.96 9.57
C GLU A 145 5.63 8.50 8.57
N LEU A 146 6.65 7.71 8.22
CA LEU A 146 7.59 8.04 7.15
C LEU A 146 6.87 8.25 5.81
N ALA A 147 5.94 7.34 5.47
CA ALA A 147 5.17 7.41 4.24
C ALA A 147 4.26 8.66 4.17
N LYS A 148 3.61 9.02 5.28
CA LYS A 148 2.79 10.24 5.39
C LYS A 148 3.64 11.51 5.26
N LYS A 149 4.75 11.59 6.02
CA LYS A 149 5.62 12.77 6.03
C LYS A 149 6.38 12.94 4.71
N GLY A 150 6.68 11.83 4.05
CA GLY A 150 7.32 11.78 2.74
C GLY A 150 6.48 12.39 1.60
N LYS A 151 5.15 12.53 1.78
CA LYS A 151 4.21 12.99 0.76
C LYS A 151 4.38 12.24 -0.57
N PHE A 152 4.51 10.92 -0.50
CA PHE A 152 4.69 10.08 -1.68
C PHE A 152 3.40 9.97 -2.48
N ASN A 153 3.53 9.63 -3.77
CA ASN A 153 2.44 9.30 -4.65
C ASN A 153 1.54 8.22 -4.03
N LYS A 154 0.23 8.33 -4.27
CA LYS A 154 -0.81 7.44 -3.74
C LYS A 154 -0.50 5.96 -3.98
N HIS A 155 0.04 5.60 -5.14
CA HIS A 155 0.36 4.21 -5.48
C HIS A 155 1.48 3.65 -4.60
N LEU A 156 2.56 4.42 -4.42
CA LEU A 156 3.66 4.04 -3.54
C LEU A 156 3.21 3.99 -2.06
N PHE A 157 2.45 4.99 -1.62
CA PHE A 157 1.89 5.01 -0.27
C PHE A 157 1.02 3.78 0.02
N ASN A 158 0.15 3.40 -0.91
CA ASN A 158 -0.72 2.24 -0.77
C ASN A 158 0.07 0.93 -0.76
N LEU A 159 1.12 0.81 -1.58
CA LEU A 159 2.03 -0.33 -1.55
C LEU A 159 2.68 -0.46 -0.17
N LEU A 160 3.25 0.62 0.37
CA LEU A 160 3.89 0.60 1.69
C LEU A 160 2.90 0.24 2.79
N LYS A 161 1.69 0.81 2.76
CA LYS A 161 0.63 0.47 3.70
C LYS A 161 0.30 -1.02 3.67
N MET A 162 0.14 -1.59 2.47
CA MET A 162 -0.11 -3.03 2.32
C MET A 162 1.09 -3.87 2.81
N MET A 163 2.33 -3.45 2.55
CA MET A 163 3.52 -4.18 3.02
C MET A 163 3.65 -4.16 4.54
N VAL A 164 3.24 -3.06 5.20
CA VAL A 164 3.11 -2.99 6.67
C VAL A 164 2.08 -4.02 7.15
N GLU A 165 0.88 -4.03 6.56
CA GLU A 165 -0.21 -4.95 6.95
C GLU A 165 0.18 -6.42 6.77
N LYS A 166 0.95 -6.74 5.72
CA LYS A 166 1.43 -8.09 5.42
C LYS A 166 2.72 -8.48 6.15
N LYS A 167 3.26 -7.62 7.03
CA LYS A 167 4.55 -7.84 7.71
C LYS A 167 5.71 -8.13 6.74
N LYS A 168 5.71 -7.47 5.58
CA LYS A 168 6.74 -7.62 4.54
C LYS A 168 7.68 -6.41 4.48
N LEU A 169 7.92 -5.75 5.62
CA LEU A 169 8.79 -4.58 5.68
C LEU A 169 10.27 -4.88 5.41
N GLY A 170 10.72 -6.11 5.70
CA GLY A 170 12.11 -6.52 5.49
C GLY A 170 12.55 -6.55 4.03
N ILE A 171 11.62 -6.58 3.08
CA ILE A 171 11.91 -6.61 1.64
C ILE A 171 11.64 -5.26 0.94
N VAL A 172 11.33 -4.19 1.68
CA VAL A 172 10.99 -2.89 1.07
C VAL A 172 12.15 -2.36 0.24
N SER A 173 13.38 -2.43 0.75
CA SER A 173 14.56 -1.97 0.00
C SER A 173 14.73 -2.75 -1.32
N GLU A 174 14.57 -4.07 -1.28
CA GLU A 174 14.64 -4.94 -2.45
C GLU A 174 13.55 -4.58 -3.47
N VAL A 175 12.31 -4.34 -3.03
CA VAL A 175 11.21 -3.90 -3.92
C VAL A 175 11.53 -2.59 -4.66
N LEU A 176 12.14 -1.62 -3.97
CA LEU A 176 12.48 -0.33 -4.58
C LEU A 176 13.62 -0.46 -5.60
N GLU A 177 14.60 -1.32 -5.32
CA GLU A 177 15.70 -1.63 -6.24
C GLU A 177 15.19 -2.35 -7.49
N GLU A 178 14.33 -3.36 -7.31
CA GLU A 178 13.67 -4.08 -8.39
C GLU A 178 12.83 -3.15 -9.27
N PHE A 179 12.12 -2.19 -8.66
CA PHE A 179 11.35 -1.20 -9.41
C PHE A 179 12.26 -0.33 -10.30
N GLU A 180 13.38 0.18 -9.77
CA GLU A 180 14.32 0.98 -10.58
C GLU A 180 14.91 0.13 -11.71
N ARG A 181 15.28 -1.13 -11.44
CA ARG A 181 15.82 -2.01 -12.48
C ARG A 181 14.84 -2.19 -13.64
N VAL A 182 13.60 -2.57 -13.35
CA VAL A 182 12.59 -2.82 -14.39
C VAL A 182 12.20 -1.50 -15.09
N TYR A 183 12.16 -0.40 -14.36
CA TYR A 183 11.97 0.92 -14.96
C TYR A 183 13.07 1.23 -15.98
N ASP A 184 14.35 1.02 -15.63
CA ASP A 184 15.48 1.33 -16.52
C ASP A 184 15.49 0.44 -17.75
N GLU A 185 15.14 -0.85 -17.60
CA GLU A 185 14.90 -1.76 -18.71
C GLU A 185 13.78 -1.27 -19.65
N LEU A 186 12.70 -0.70 -19.09
CA LEU A 186 11.57 -0.20 -19.86
C LEU A 186 11.88 1.08 -20.65
N ILE A 187 12.73 1.97 -20.11
CA ILE A 187 13.13 3.22 -20.77
C ILE A 187 14.34 3.02 -21.70
N GLY A 188 15.04 1.89 -21.62
CA GLY A 188 16.21 1.61 -22.45
C GLY A 188 17.46 2.38 -22.00
N THR A 189 17.47 2.91 -20.78
CA THR A 189 18.67 3.47 -20.14
C THR A 189 19.46 2.32 -19.51
N LYS A 190 20.32 1.67 -20.30
CA LYS A 190 21.29 0.69 -19.80
C LYS A 190 22.70 1.05 -20.24
#